data_AF-A0A8T3P252-F1
#
_entry.id   AF-A0A8T3P252-F1
#
_cell.length_a   1.000
_cell.length_b   1.000
_cell.length_c   1.000
_cell.angle_alpha   90.00
_cell.angle_beta   90.00
_cell.angle_gamma   90.00
#
_symmetry.space_group_name_H-M   'P 1'
#
loop_
_entity.id
_entity.type
_entity.pdbx_description
1 polymer ?
#
loop_
_entity_poly.entity_id
_entity_poly.type
_entity_poly.pdbx_seq_one_letter_code
_entity_poly.pdbx_strand_id
1 'polypeptide(L)' 'VYPFQVLLPSAATGLARDSKAQAEQVRSVAVERIGQRLGLVPASIMLQIDESLRLHLAL' A
#
# COMPACT_ATOMS: atom_id res chain seq x y z
N VAL A 1 13.18 -1.14 2.74
CA VAL A 1 11.87 -1.81 2.54
C VAL A 1 12.05 -3.25 3.01
N TYR A 2 11.19 -3.76 3.90
CA TYR A 2 11.24 -5.16 4.38
C TYR A 2 10.42 -6.09 3.48
N PRO A 3 10.54 -7.43 3.58
CA PRO A 3 9.79 -8.37 2.75
C PRO A 3 8.26 -8.23 2.82
N PHE A 4 7.74 -7.72 3.94
CA PHE A 4 6.31 -7.45 4.19
C PHE A 4 5.91 -5.98 3.91
N GLN A 5 6.77 -5.24 3.22
CA GLN A 5 6.52 -3.86 2.81
C GLN A 5 6.74 -3.73 1.31
N VAL A 6 5.96 -2.87 0.67
CA VAL A 6 6.05 -2.63 -0.78
C VAL A 6 6.43 -1.18 -1.03
N LEU A 7 7.46 -0.96 -1.85
CA LEU A 7 7.86 0.38 -2.28
C LEU A 7 6.76 0.99 -3.16
N LEU A 8 6.41 2.24 -2.89
CA LEU A 8 5.48 3.05 -3.67
C LEU A 8 6.25 4.24 -4.27
N PRO A 9 6.76 4.13 -5.51
CA PRO A 9 7.43 5.23 -6.18
C PRO A 9 6.45 6.38 -6.42
N SER A 10 6.84 7.60 -6.06
CA SER A 10 6.07 8.84 -6.29
C SER A 10 5.69 8.99 -7.75
N ALA A 11 6.65 8.78 -8.66
CA ALA A 11 6.47 8.87 -10.11
C ALA A 11 5.41 7.88 -10.67
N ALA A 12 5.19 6.76 -9.99
CA ALA A 12 4.22 5.75 -10.42
C ALA A 12 2.84 5.91 -9.76
N THR A 13 2.79 6.55 -8.57
CA THR A 13 1.59 6.56 -7.72
C THR A 13 0.89 7.91 -7.62
N GLY A 14 1.58 8.99 -8.01
CA GLY A 14 1.11 10.36 -7.82
C GLY A 14 1.27 10.89 -6.39
N LEU A 15 1.94 10.13 -5.51
CA LEU A 15 2.27 10.59 -4.16
C LEU A 15 3.36 11.67 -4.21
N ALA A 16 3.32 12.61 -3.27
CA ALA A 16 4.28 13.72 -3.20
C ALA A 16 5.75 13.28 -2.97
N ARG A 17 5.96 12.05 -2.47
CA ARG A 17 7.28 11.47 -2.23
C ARG A 17 7.20 9.95 -2.29
N ASP A 18 8.34 9.32 -2.55
CA ASP A 18 8.47 7.88 -2.45
C ASP A 18 8.05 7.41 -1.06
N SER A 19 7.23 6.37 -1.05
CA SER A 19 6.52 5.91 0.14
C SER A 19 6.57 4.38 0.20
N LYS A 20 5.95 3.79 1.22
CA LYS A 20 5.83 2.34 1.34
C LYS A 20 4.46 1.95 1.87
N ALA A 21 3.88 0.89 1.33
CA ALA A 21 2.76 0.21 1.95
C ALA A 21 3.30 -0.75 3.03
N GLN A 22 2.68 -0.74 4.21
CA GLN A 22 3.08 -1.52 5.37
C GLN A 22 2.00 -2.55 5.68
N ALA A 23 2.15 -3.78 5.17
CA ALA A 23 1.15 -4.83 5.39
C ALA A 23 0.98 -5.15 6.88
N GLU A 24 2.06 -5.00 7.67
CA GLU A 24 2.07 -5.22 9.11
C GLU A 24 1.28 -4.19 9.93
N GLN A 25 0.82 -3.11 9.29
CA GLN A 25 0.00 -2.06 9.89
C GLN A 25 -1.42 -2.02 9.29
N VAL A 26 -1.85 -3.10 8.63
CA VAL A 26 -3.21 -3.20 8.07
C VAL A 26 -4.26 -3.03 9.17
N ARG A 27 -5.29 -2.24 8.88
CA ARG A 27 -6.40 -1.99 9.82
C ARG A 27 -7.69 -1.67 9.09
N SER A 28 -8.81 -2.06 9.69
CA SER A 28 -10.13 -1.59 9.28
C SER A 28 -10.36 -0.14 9.72
N VAL A 29 -11.02 0.65 8.88
CA VAL A 29 -11.38 2.04 9.15
C VAL A 29 -12.82 2.31 8.70
N ALA A 30 -13.51 3.18 9.43
CA ALA A 30 -14.84 3.66 9.03
C ALA A 30 -14.72 4.60 7.82
N VAL A 31 -15.72 4.60 6.93
CA VAL A 31 -15.68 5.34 5.64
C VAL A 31 -15.55 6.85 5.86
N GLU A 32 -16.13 7.37 6.93
CA GLU A 32 -16.10 8.78 7.32
C GLU A 32 -14.69 9.27 7.69
N ARG A 33 -13.75 8.35 7.93
CA ARG A 33 -12.33 8.67 8.16
C ARG A 33 -11.52 8.77 6.86
N ILE A 34 -12.08 8.40 5.71
CA ILE A 34 -11.40 8.50 4.42
C ILE A 34 -11.51 9.92 3.88
N GLY A 35 -10.37 10.58 3.73
CA GLY A 35 -10.28 11.92 3.16
C GLY A 35 -10.22 11.94 1.63
N GLN A 36 -9.63 12.99 1.08
CA GLN A 36 -9.42 13.13 -0.36
C GLN A 36 -8.50 12.04 -0.95
N ARG A 37 -8.71 11.71 -2.22
CA ARG A 37 -7.85 10.80 -2.98
C ARG A 37 -6.48 11.47 -3.25
N LEU A 38 -5.41 10.84 -2.77
CA LEU A 38 -4.04 11.36 -2.93
C LEU A 38 -3.31 10.82 -4.18
N GLY A 39 -3.77 9.73 -4.77
CA GLY A 39 -3.08 9.07 -5.87
C GLY A 39 -3.79 7.82 -6.32
N LEU A 40 -3.07 6.96 -7.05
CA LEU A 40 -3.52 5.64 -7.46
C LEU A 40 -2.30 4.72 -7.53
N VAL A 41 -2.39 3.54 -6.92
CA VAL A 41 -1.34 2.53 -7.03
C VAL A 41 -1.57 1.72 -8.32
N PRO A 42 -0.60 1.64 -9.25
CA PRO A 42 -0.73 0.83 -10.46
C PRO A 42 -0.98 -0.66 -10.14
N ALA A 43 -1.67 -1.36 -11.05
CA ALA A 43 -2.01 -2.77 -10.88
C ALA A 43 -0.80 -3.67 -10.60
N SER A 44 0.34 -3.40 -11.25
CA SER A 44 1.59 -4.15 -11.04
C SER A 44 2.14 -4.04 -9.61
N ILE A 45 1.96 -2.88 -8.96
CA ILE A 45 2.36 -2.65 -7.57
C ILE A 45 1.31 -3.20 -6.62
N MET A 46 0.02 -3.11 -6.98
CA MET A 46 -1.07 -3.73 -6.20
C MET A 46 -0.90 -5.24 -6.06
N LEU A 47 -0.39 -5.93 -7.09
CA LEU A 47 -0.06 -7.37 -6.99
C LEU A 47 1.02 -7.64 -5.92
N GLN A 48 2.01 -6.77 -5.78
CA GLN A 48 3.04 -6.91 -4.73
C GLN A 48 2.43 -6.67 -3.34
N ILE A 49 1.48 -5.73 -3.22
CA ILE A 49 0.76 -5.48 -1.97
C ILE A 49 -0.06 -6.70 -1.56
N ASP A 50 -0.73 -7.36 -2.52
CA ASP A 50 -1.50 -8.57 -2.27
C ASP A 50 -0.61 -9.72 -1.75
N GLU A 51 0.54 -9.97 -2.40
CA GLU A 51 1.54 -10.95 -1.92
C GLU A 51 2.06 -10.60 -0.53
N SER A 52 2.34 -9.31 -0.27
CA SER A 52 2.78 -8.83 1.03
C SER A 52 1.73 -9.02 2.13
N LEU A 53 0.44 -8.88 1.81
CA LEU A 53 -0.65 -9.13 2.74
C LEU A 53 -0.79 -10.63 3.03
N ARG A 54 -0.73 -11.49 2.01
CA ARG A 54 -0.77 -12.96 2.21
C ARG A 54 0.39 -13.43 3.08
N LEU A 55 1.60 -12.93 2.82
CA LEU A 55 2.77 -13.22 3.66
C LEU A 55 2.54 -12.77 5.12
N HIS A 56 2.03 -11.56 5.33
CA HIS A 56 1.82 -11.03 6.68
C HIS A 56 0.70 -11.76 7.45
N LEU A 57 -0.38 -12.15 6.74
CA LEU A 57 -1.57 -12.77 7.32
C LEU A 57 -1.51 -14.31 7.32
N ALA A 58 -0.42 -14.90 6.80
CA ALA A 58 -0.25 -16.35 6.63
C ALA A 58 -1.40 -17.01 5.84
N LEU A 59 -1.75 -16.42 4.69
CA LEU A 59 -2.80 -16.87 3.77
C LEU A 59 -2.25 -17.56 2.53
#